data_AF-A0A0W8CK79-F1
#
_entry.id   AF-A0A0W8CK79-F1
#
_cell.length_a   1.000
_cell.length_b   1.000
_cell.length_c   1.000
_cell.angle_alpha   90.00
_cell.angle_beta   90.00
_cell.angle_gamma   90.00
#
_symmetry.space_group_name_H-M   'P 1'
#
loop_
_entity.id
_entity.type
_entity.pdbx_description
1 polymer ?
#
loop_
_entity_poly.entity_id
_entity_poly.type
_entity_poly.pdbx_seq_one_letter_code
_entity_poly.pdbx_strand_id
1 'polypeptide(L)'
;MWVDPETPHERYTWKTSRGHTWDLVMSDEFNTPGRSFRPGDDHLWTSIEKPDGVNDAMEIYAHNKTTTACDKASSVCSFQIELEDAVIQLQVWNSYLQTPGFENFYRGGMVQSWNKFCIQGGMIEVRAQLPGALTETSGNPDILLDSSARARSLRYYPTWPGIWMMGNLGRAIFSGSTNRMWPFSYDACDPDTLTPTNQRISACDADPGSGMNPHQGRGAPEIDIVEGGGTTISSSIQVGPGMPPDFRVIPPAGENKLCIYSSSCETLGANIPGIPESVYLGTRGHQSWYQNMRYAANNFCQRNISEVQSYTKVEAALTVGIEDNMCSVTTCPASLDINSDLDYMNAEDHLDEYEDEENKLVEVHGKAFCRTDADCTVQTAHSRRRNSTQTFSDRRSTVVLTGRCVNKRCECSSKSWAGPRCIVPTKSSAVSFGPPAYWQHALDHCFSCLGLLRVLRLFCSKENQGGHQNGGAKSSSNSDSSMSLCDASRANISKVLGRRSK
;
A
#
# COMPACT_ATOMS: atom_id res chain seq x y z
N MET A 1 4.66 -8.41 12.07
CA MET A 1 5.30 -7.09 12.02
C MET A 1 6.73 -7.31 11.59
N TRP A 2 7.11 -6.68 10.49
CA TRP A 2 8.47 -6.70 9.94
C TRP A 2 8.77 -5.27 9.55
N VAL A 3 9.85 -4.72 10.10
CA VAL A 3 10.38 -3.41 9.75
C VAL A 3 11.63 -3.67 8.93
N ASP A 4 11.69 -3.07 7.75
CA ASP A 4 12.87 -3.16 6.89
C ASP A 4 14.10 -2.65 7.67
N PRO A 5 15.19 -3.42 7.75
CA PRO A 5 16.43 -2.96 8.38
C PRO A 5 16.99 -1.66 7.79
N GLU A 6 16.62 -1.32 6.55
CA GLU A 6 17.02 -0.07 5.89
C GLU A 6 16.06 1.10 6.16
N THR A 7 14.94 0.88 6.85
CA THR A 7 14.06 1.99 7.25
C THR A 7 14.82 2.95 8.19
N PRO A 8 14.84 4.26 7.89
CA PRO A 8 15.54 5.23 8.74
C PRO A 8 14.97 5.27 10.16
N HIS A 9 15.84 5.37 11.17
CA HIS A 9 15.45 5.33 12.58
C HIS A 9 14.48 6.44 12.98
N GLU A 10 14.57 7.61 12.35
CA GLU A 10 13.65 8.72 12.55
C GLU A 10 12.21 8.41 12.11
N ARG A 11 12.00 7.37 11.30
CA ARG A 11 10.67 6.90 10.86
C ARG A 11 10.06 5.86 11.79
N TYR A 12 10.78 5.45 12.84
CA TYR A 12 10.31 4.40 13.76
C TYR A 12 9.18 4.87 14.67
N THR A 13 9.03 6.18 14.83
CA THR A 13 7.97 6.79 15.61
C THR A 13 7.37 7.96 14.84
N TRP A 14 6.05 8.13 14.93
CA TRP A 14 5.35 9.25 14.34
C TRP A 14 4.49 9.97 15.38
N LYS A 15 4.61 11.29 15.49
CA LYS A 15 3.68 12.08 16.31
C LYS A 15 2.44 12.38 15.48
N THR A 16 1.29 11.89 15.93
CA THR A 16 0.02 12.04 15.23
C THR A 16 -0.46 13.48 15.27
N SER A 17 -1.43 13.81 14.41
CA SER A 17 -2.17 15.07 14.52
C SER A 17 -2.96 15.21 15.82
N ARG A 18 -3.08 14.14 16.62
CA ARG A 18 -3.79 14.11 17.91
C ARG A 18 -2.84 14.00 19.11
N GLY A 19 -1.56 14.29 18.93
CA GLY A 19 -0.56 14.31 20.03
C GLY A 19 -0.03 12.96 20.48
N HIS A 20 -0.68 11.86 20.08
CA HIS A 20 -0.17 10.52 20.33
C HIS A 20 1.14 10.24 19.60
N THR A 21 1.90 9.28 20.10
CA THR A 21 3.03 8.69 19.38
C THR A 21 2.61 7.32 18.86
N TRP A 22 2.80 7.09 17.56
CA TRP A 22 2.65 5.78 16.93
C TRP A 22 4.00 5.16 16.68
N ASP A 23 4.13 3.86 16.96
CA ASP A 23 5.32 3.08 16.64
C ASP A 23 5.19 2.45 15.24
N LEU A 24 6.31 2.38 14.53
CA LEU A 24 6.40 1.70 13.24
C LEU A 24 6.30 0.18 13.44
N VAL A 25 5.30 -0.40 12.78
CA VAL A 25 4.95 -1.82 12.89
C VAL A 25 5.28 -2.62 11.64
N MET A 26 5.31 -1.94 10.50
CA MET A 26 5.67 -2.50 9.20
C MET A 26 6.21 -1.41 8.28
N SER A 27 7.27 -1.73 7.54
CA SER A 27 7.81 -0.92 6.45
C SER A 27 8.43 -1.85 5.41
N ASP A 28 8.60 -1.40 4.18
CA ASP A 28 9.44 -2.04 3.16
C ASP A 28 10.00 -0.93 2.26
N GLU A 29 11.31 -0.74 2.27
CA GLU A 29 11.97 0.32 1.49
C GLU A 29 12.21 -0.12 0.04
N PHE A 30 12.10 -1.42 -0.24
CA PHE A 30 12.36 -2.02 -1.56
C PHE A 30 13.76 -1.77 -2.11
N ASN A 31 14.75 -1.51 -1.24
CA ASN A 31 16.11 -1.15 -1.64
C ASN A 31 16.93 -2.30 -2.24
N THR A 32 16.55 -3.56 -2.01
CA THR A 32 17.24 -4.71 -2.60
C THR A 32 16.74 -4.96 -4.03
N PRO A 33 17.53 -4.74 -5.10
CA PRO A 33 17.10 -4.96 -6.47
C PRO A 33 16.96 -6.46 -6.83
N GLY A 34 16.10 -6.76 -7.79
CA GLY A 34 15.88 -8.10 -8.32
C GLY A 34 15.07 -9.03 -7.41
N ARG A 35 14.28 -8.49 -6.47
CA ARG A 35 13.37 -9.32 -5.66
C ARG A 35 12.32 -9.98 -6.55
N SER A 36 12.08 -11.27 -6.31
CA SER A 36 10.97 -12.02 -6.88
C SER A 36 9.81 -12.00 -5.91
N PHE A 37 8.62 -11.64 -6.40
CA PHE A 37 7.40 -11.67 -5.61
C PHE A 37 6.54 -12.90 -5.88
N ARG A 38 7.05 -13.90 -6.61
CA ARG A 38 6.31 -15.15 -6.85
C ARG A 38 5.89 -15.80 -5.52
N PRO A 39 4.78 -16.57 -5.52
CA PRO A 39 4.36 -17.28 -4.32
C PRO A 39 5.49 -18.11 -3.68
N GLY A 40 5.89 -17.72 -2.47
CA GLY A 40 6.96 -18.39 -1.70
C GLY A 40 8.34 -17.73 -1.76
N ASP A 41 8.58 -16.82 -2.70
CA ASP A 41 9.89 -16.18 -2.87
C ASP A 41 10.09 -14.98 -1.92
N ASP A 42 9.02 -14.23 -1.64
CA ASP A 42 9.03 -13.09 -0.72
C ASP A 42 8.17 -13.32 0.52
N HIS A 43 8.73 -12.95 1.67
CA HIS A 43 8.13 -13.15 2.99
C HIS A 43 6.90 -12.28 3.26
N LEU A 44 6.78 -11.11 2.63
CA LEU A 44 5.68 -10.15 2.85
C LEU A 44 4.77 -9.99 1.66
N TRP A 45 5.31 -10.13 0.46
CA TRP A 45 4.61 -9.77 -0.76
C TRP A 45 4.39 -10.99 -1.64
N THR A 46 3.29 -10.99 -2.40
CA THR A 46 3.00 -12.06 -3.36
C THR A 46 2.35 -11.49 -4.61
N SER A 47 3.01 -11.66 -5.74
CA SER A 47 2.51 -11.31 -7.05
C SER A 47 1.37 -12.22 -7.49
N ILE A 48 0.57 -11.75 -8.45
CA ILE A 48 -0.57 -12.49 -9.01
C ILE A 48 -0.39 -12.78 -10.50
N GLU A 49 -0.94 -13.92 -10.94
CA GLU A 49 -0.96 -14.39 -12.33
C GLU A 49 -2.40 -14.77 -12.73
N LYS A 50 -3.19 -13.79 -13.18
CA LYS A 50 -4.59 -13.96 -13.67
C LYS A 50 -5.10 -12.63 -14.26
N PRO A 51 -6.10 -12.67 -15.17
CA PRO A 51 -6.85 -11.46 -15.54
C PRO A 51 -7.57 -10.90 -14.32
N ASP A 52 -7.78 -9.59 -14.29
CA ASP A 52 -8.85 -9.07 -13.45
C ASP A 52 -10.19 -9.51 -14.05
N GLY A 53 -11.07 -10.03 -13.19
CA GLY A 53 -12.39 -10.51 -13.57
C GLY A 53 -13.51 -9.79 -12.83
N VAL A 54 -13.18 -8.73 -12.08
CA VAL A 54 -14.13 -7.96 -11.27
C VAL A 54 -14.38 -6.55 -11.80
N ASN A 55 -13.60 -6.07 -12.77
CA ASN A 55 -13.70 -4.76 -13.41
C ASN A 55 -13.44 -4.87 -14.93
N ASP A 56 -13.39 -3.73 -15.61
CA ASP A 56 -13.04 -3.62 -17.04
C ASP A 56 -11.53 -3.48 -17.29
N ALA A 57 -10.69 -4.11 -16.44
CA ALA A 57 -9.24 -4.10 -16.66
C ALA A 57 -8.90 -4.74 -18.01
N MET A 58 -7.91 -4.17 -18.68
CA MET A 58 -7.46 -4.63 -20.01
C MET A 58 -6.18 -5.47 -19.91
N GLU A 59 -5.61 -5.58 -18.71
CA GLU A 59 -4.39 -6.31 -18.42
C GLU A 59 -4.63 -7.68 -17.77
N ILE A 60 -3.67 -8.57 -18.00
CA ILE A 60 -3.47 -9.74 -17.15
C ILE A 60 -2.33 -9.44 -16.19
N TYR A 61 -2.58 -9.64 -14.89
CA TYR A 61 -1.51 -9.62 -13.91
C TYR A 61 -0.58 -10.79 -14.14
N ALA A 62 0.72 -10.52 -14.14
CA ALA A 62 1.76 -11.50 -14.35
C ALA A 62 2.89 -11.33 -13.32
N HIS A 63 3.43 -12.44 -12.84
CA HIS A 63 4.50 -12.45 -11.84
C HIS A 63 5.79 -11.78 -12.32
N ASN A 64 6.08 -11.85 -13.63
CA ASN A 64 7.27 -11.25 -14.23
C ASN A 64 7.11 -9.76 -14.57
N LYS A 65 6.01 -9.12 -14.15
CA LYS A 65 5.76 -7.68 -14.26
C LYS A 65 5.91 -6.94 -12.95
N THR A 66 6.50 -7.61 -11.96
CA THR A 66 6.75 -7.09 -10.63
C THR A 66 8.20 -7.35 -10.29
N THR A 67 8.93 -6.32 -9.85
CA THR A 67 10.33 -6.44 -9.45
C THR A 67 10.69 -5.33 -8.47
N THR A 68 11.90 -5.36 -7.94
CA THR A 68 12.56 -4.18 -7.39
C THR A 68 13.74 -3.80 -8.26
N ALA A 69 13.90 -2.51 -8.53
CA ALA A 69 15.04 -2.03 -9.30
C ALA A 69 15.43 -0.62 -8.88
N CYS A 70 16.67 -0.25 -9.16
CA CYS A 70 17.21 1.07 -8.88
C CYS A 70 17.19 1.90 -10.15
N ASP A 71 16.54 3.06 -10.10
CA ASP A 71 16.58 4.03 -11.17
C ASP A 71 17.98 4.65 -11.24
N LYS A 72 18.59 4.61 -12.42
CA LYS A 72 19.98 5.06 -12.61
C LYS A 72 20.12 6.56 -12.45
N ALA A 73 19.08 7.34 -12.77
CA ALA A 73 19.14 8.79 -12.74
C ALA A 73 19.01 9.34 -11.31
N SER A 74 18.04 8.83 -10.56
CA SER A 74 17.74 9.25 -9.18
C SER A 74 18.49 8.45 -8.12
N SER A 75 19.08 7.31 -8.47
CA SER A 75 19.66 6.34 -7.53
C SER A 75 18.65 5.81 -6.49
N VAL A 76 17.36 5.97 -6.73
CA VAL A 76 16.30 5.44 -5.87
C VAL A 76 15.99 4.02 -6.30
N CYS A 77 16.08 3.09 -5.34
CA CYS A 77 15.57 1.74 -5.49
C CYS A 77 14.11 1.70 -5.08
N SER A 78 13.27 0.99 -5.83
CA SER A 78 11.84 0.93 -5.58
C SER A 78 11.24 -0.39 -6.06
N PHE A 79 10.05 -0.70 -5.54
CA PHE A 79 9.15 -1.63 -6.18
C PHE A 79 8.66 -1.05 -7.51
N GLN A 80 8.69 -1.87 -8.56
CA GLN A 80 8.31 -1.47 -9.91
C GLN A 80 7.31 -2.46 -10.50
N ILE A 81 6.28 -1.90 -11.10
CA ILE A 81 5.34 -2.63 -11.96
C ILE A 81 5.61 -2.22 -13.40
N GLU A 82 5.89 -3.20 -14.24
CA GLU A 82 6.10 -2.99 -15.67
C GLU A 82 4.82 -3.29 -16.44
N LEU A 83 4.53 -2.48 -17.45
CA LEU A 83 3.47 -2.73 -18.41
C LEU A 83 4.04 -3.12 -19.76
N GLU A 84 3.39 -4.07 -20.42
CA GLU A 84 3.74 -4.54 -21.75
C GLU A 84 2.49 -4.65 -22.61
N ASP A 85 2.57 -4.16 -23.85
CA ASP A 85 1.59 -4.48 -24.90
C ASP A 85 1.80 -5.93 -25.33
N ALA A 86 0.78 -6.75 -25.07
CA ALA A 86 0.79 -8.16 -25.38
C ALA A 86 -0.63 -8.65 -25.65
N VAL A 87 -0.86 -9.21 -26.83
CA VAL A 87 -2.11 -9.92 -27.12
C VAL A 87 -2.09 -11.25 -26.39
N ILE A 88 -3.00 -11.43 -25.44
CA ILE A 88 -3.07 -12.65 -24.64
C ILE A 88 -4.44 -13.29 -24.83
N GLN A 89 -4.42 -14.52 -25.32
CA GLN A 89 -5.61 -15.34 -25.49
C GLN A 89 -5.74 -16.25 -24.26
N LEU A 90 -6.63 -15.88 -23.34
CA LEU A 90 -7.01 -16.72 -22.19
C LEU A 90 -8.48 -17.11 -22.29
N GLN A 91 -8.77 -18.39 -22.09
CA GLN A 91 -10.14 -18.83 -21.82
C GLN A 91 -10.36 -18.82 -20.32
N VAL A 92 -11.10 -17.83 -19.84
CA VAL A 92 -11.54 -17.73 -18.45
C VAL A 92 -13.05 -17.75 -18.35
N TRP A 93 -13.55 -18.43 -17.33
CA TRP A 93 -14.96 -18.45 -16.97
C TRP A 93 -15.13 -17.47 -15.82
N ASN A 94 -15.87 -16.38 -16.02
CA ASN A 94 -16.34 -15.58 -14.88
C ASN A 94 -17.71 -16.11 -14.43
N SER A 95 -18.13 -15.74 -13.23
CA SER A 95 -19.41 -16.17 -12.65
C SER A 95 -20.65 -15.61 -13.38
N TYR A 96 -20.46 -14.76 -14.39
CA TYR A 96 -21.51 -13.92 -14.98
C TYR A 96 -21.76 -14.22 -16.48
N LEU A 97 -20.82 -14.82 -17.20
CA LEU A 97 -20.87 -15.04 -18.64
C LEU A 97 -20.97 -16.54 -18.97
N GLN A 98 -21.91 -16.89 -19.86
CA GLN A 98 -22.06 -18.25 -20.39
C GLN A 98 -21.04 -18.57 -21.51
N THR A 99 -20.45 -17.55 -22.13
CA THR A 99 -19.42 -17.67 -23.17
C THR A 99 -18.15 -16.94 -22.75
N PRO A 100 -16.97 -17.60 -22.76
CA PRO A 100 -15.69 -16.94 -22.55
C PRO A 100 -15.47 -15.86 -23.63
N GLY A 101 -15.06 -14.65 -23.25
CA GLY A 101 -14.99 -13.53 -24.21
C GLY A 101 -14.14 -12.34 -23.81
N PHE A 102 -13.11 -12.51 -22.99
CA PHE A 102 -12.20 -11.41 -22.64
C PHE A 102 -10.98 -11.39 -23.55
N GLU A 103 -10.79 -10.30 -24.30
CA GLU A 103 -9.53 -10.00 -24.98
C GLU A 103 -8.73 -9.05 -24.09
N ASN A 104 -7.57 -9.51 -23.62
CA ASN A 104 -6.64 -8.69 -22.85
C ASN A 104 -5.46 -8.32 -23.76
N PHE A 105 -5.14 -7.02 -23.79
CA PHE A 105 -4.13 -6.46 -24.68
C PHE A 105 -2.85 -6.07 -23.92
N TYR A 106 -2.84 -6.19 -22.60
CA TYR A 106 -1.72 -5.77 -21.77
C TYR A 106 -1.32 -6.83 -20.74
N ARG A 107 -0.05 -6.79 -20.32
CA ARG A 107 0.42 -7.43 -19.08
C ARG A 107 0.84 -6.37 -18.10
N GLY A 108 0.39 -6.53 -16.86
CA GLY A 108 0.79 -5.70 -15.73
C GLY A 108 1.12 -6.54 -14.51
N GLY A 109 1.33 -5.87 -13.38
CA GLY A 109 1.68 -6.49 -12.12
C GLY A 109 0.68 -6.12 -11.03
N MET A 110 0.41 -7.08 -10.15
CA MET A 110 -0.28 -6.85 -8.89
C MET A 110 0.44 -7.64 -7.81
N VAL A 111 0.68 -7.01 -6.67
CA VAL A 111 1.31 -7.62 -5.50
C VAL A 111 0.41 -7.40 -4.28
N GLN A 112 0.30 -8.40 -3.42
CA GLN A 112 -0.52 -8.33 -2.19
C GLN A 112 0.22 -8.88 -0.97
N SER A 113 -0.11 -8.35 0.21
CA SER A 113 0.32 -8.84 1.52
C SER A 113 -0.76 -9.68 2.22
N TRP A 114 -1.70 -10.25 1.45
CA TRP A 114 -2.83 -11.02 1.97
C TRP A 114 -2.38 -12.09 2.97
N ASN A 115 -2.98 -12.06 4.16
CA ASN A 115 -2.69 -12.91 5.31
C ASN A 115 -1.25 -12.84 5.86
N LYS A 116 -0.51 -11.78 5.53
CA LYS A 116 0.87 -11.53 5.99
C LYS A 116 0.99 -10.26 6.83
N PHE A 117 0.09 -9.30 6.64
CA PHE A 117 -0.01 -8.05 7.40
C PHE A 117 -1.43 -7.82 7.93
N CYS A 118 -1.54 -7.18 9.10
CA CYS A 118 -2.80 -6.75 9.69
C CYS A 118 -2.57 -5.40 10.38
N ILE A 119 -3.38 -4.42 10.00
CA ILE A 119 -3.51 -3.12 10.65
C ILE A 119 -4.92 -3.02 11.23
N GLN A 120 -5.05 -2.50 12.44
CA GLN A 120 -6.34 -2.28 13.11
C GLN A 120 -6.63 -0.78 13.31
N GLY A 121 -5.65 0.07 13.01
CA GLY A 121 -5.68 1.51 13.15
C GLY A 121 -4.25 2.06 12.99
N GLY A 122 -4.13 3.37 12.77
CA GLY A 122 -2.85 4.04 12.56
C GLY A 122 -2.74 4.68 11.18
N MET A 123 -1.51 4.80 10.68
CA MET A 123 -1.21 5.43 9.40
C MET A 123 -0.44 4.48 8.51
N ILE A 124 -0.73 4.59 7.21
CA ILE A 124 0.09 4.02 6.15
C ILE A 124 0.54 5.17 5.27
N GLU A 125 1.84 5.20 5.03
CA GLU A 125 2.47 6.12 4.09
C GLU A 125 3.07 5.31 2.94
N VAL A 126 2.83 5.77 1.72
CA VAL A 126 3.44 5.18 0.51
C VAL A 126 4.02 6.31 -0.32
N ARG A 127 5.30 6.19 -0.67
CA ARG A 127 5.93 7.06 -1.67
C ARG A 127 5.87 6.36 -3.02
N ALA A 128 5.01 6.85 -3.90
CA ALA A 128 4.81 6.28 -5.23
C ALA A 128 5.11 7.29 -6.34
N GLN A 129 5.57 6.78 -7.48
CA GLN A 129 5.63 7.52 -8.73
C GLN A 129 4.70 6.81 -9.72
N LEU A 130 3.68 7.52 -10.20
CA LEU A 130 2.70 6.95 -11.12
C LEU A 130 3.23 6.92 -12.56
N PRO A 131 2.79 5.96 -13.40
CA PRO A 131 3.25 5.84 -14.78
C PRO A 131 2.80 7.04 -15.63
N GLY A 132 3.65 7.43 -16.58
CA GLY A 132 3.32 8.43 -17.59
C GLY A 132 4.17 8.23 -18.85
N ALA A 133 3.64 8.68 -19.98
CA ALA A 133 4.38 8.75 -21.23
C ALA A 133 5.33 9.95 -21.19
N LEU A 134 6.58 9.73 -20.79
CA LEU A 134 7.57 10.79 -20.51
C LEU A 134 8.69 10.89 -21.57
N THR A 135 8.56 10.22 -22.72
CA THR A 135 9.51 10.35 -23.83
C THR A 135 9.10 11.50 -24.76
N GLU A 136 10.07 12.18 -25.38
CA GLU A 136 9.76 13.23 -26.38
C GLU A 136 8.85 12.70 -27.51
N THR A 137 9.04 11.44 -27.91
CA THR A 137 8.24 10.77 -28.95
C THR A 137 6.77 10.58 -28.59
N SER A 138 6.43 10.61 -27.30
CA SER A 138 5.03 10.54 -26.86
C SER A 138 4.23 11.78 -27.24
N GLY A 139 4.91 12.92 -27.48
CA GLY A 139 4.28 14.22 -27.68
C GLY A 139 3.55 14.71 -26.43
N ASN A 140 3.90 14.21 -25.23
CA ASN A 140 3.35 14.69 -23.97
C ASN A 140 3.86 16.11 -23.70
N PRO A 141 2.97 17.14 -23.70
CA PRO A 141 3.38 18.51 -23.44
C PRO A 141 3.86 18.72 -22.00
N ASP A 142 3.51 17.81 -21.07
CA ASP A 142 3.87 17.93 -19.66
C ASP A 142 5.36 17.68 -19.41
N ILE A 143 6.08 17.03 -20.35
CA ILE A 143 7.54 16.77 -20.25
C ILE A 143 8.35 18.08 -20.18
N LEU A 144 7.81 19.15 -20.77
CA LEU A 144 8.46 20.46 -20.80
C LEU A 144 8.14 21.32 -19.57
N LEU A 145 7.30 20.82 -18.67
CA LEU A 145 6.88 21.53 -17.48
C LEU A 145 7.83 21.25 -16.32
N ASP A 146 7.80 22.14 -15.33
CA ASP A 146 8.50 21.92 -14.08
C ASP A 146 7.95 20.70 -13.33
N SER A 147 8.79 20.05 -12.52
CA SER A 147 8.41 18.86 -11.72
C SER A 147 7.22 19.05 -10.78
N SER A 148 6.89 20.29 -10.43
CA SER A 148 5.72 20.65 -9.61
C SER A 148 4.46 20.98 -10.43
N ALA A 149 4.54 20.95 -11.76
CA ALA A 149 3.38 21.18 -12.62
C ALA A 149 2.37 20.04 -12.52
N ARG A 150 1.09 20.39 -12.62
CA ARG A 150 0.00 19.41 -12.64
C ARG A 150 -0.10 18.76 -14.02
N ALA A 151 -0.40 17.46 -14.04
CA ALA A 151 -0.76 16.77 -15.27
C ALA A 151 -1.95 17.48 -15.94
N ARG A 152 -1.88 17.69 -17.25
CA ARG A 152 -2.92 18.46 -17.98
C ARG A 152 -3.96 17.59 -18.66
N SER A 153 -3.63 16.33 -18.91
CA SER A 153 -4.52 15.41 -19.62
C SER A 153 -4.21 13.97 -19.26
N LEU A 154 -5.28 13.20 -19.00
CA LEU A 154 -5.20 11.75 -18.79
C LEU A 154 -4.58 10.99 -19.99
N ARG A 155 -4.63 11.54 -21.20
CA ARG A 155 -4.12 10.89 -22.42
C ARG A 155 -2.68 10.39 -22.31
N TYR A 156 -1.83 11.11 -21.57
CA TYR A 156 -0.42 10.77 -21.41
C TYR A 156 -0.12 9.98 -20.14
N TYR A 157 -1.15 9.63 -19.37
CA TYR A 157 -1.06 8.83 -18.14
C TYR A 157 -2.14 7.73 -18.23
N PRO A 158 -2.03 6.79 -19.20
CA PRO A 158 -3.13 5.92 -19.63
C PRO A 158 -3.44 4.77 -18.67
N THR A 159 -2.75 4.70 -17.53
CA THR A 159 -2.87 3.61 -16.55
C THR A 159 -3.74 4.03 -15.37
N TRP A 160 -4.33 3.05 -14.68
CA TRP A 160 -5.06 3.25 -13.43
C TRP A 160 -4.35 2.55 -12.25
N PRO A 161 -3.27 3.14 -11.70
CA PRO A 161 -2.60 2.59 -10.53
C PRO A 161 -3.52 2.54 -9.30
N GLY A 162 -3.50 1.41 -8.60
CA GLY A 162 -4.19 1.20 -7.33
C GLY A 162 -3.22 0.87 -6.22
N ILE A 163 -3.32 1.60 -5.11
CA ILE A 163 -2.65 1.33 -3.83
C ILE A 163 -3.73 1.39 -2.77
N TRP A 164 -4.10 0.23 -2.25
CA TRP A 164 -5.27 0.09 -1.40
C TRP A 164 -5.12 -1.06 -0.43
N MET A 165 -6.00 -1.10 0.55
CA MET A 165 -6.09 -2.13 1.57
C MET A 165 -7.45 -2.79 1.54
N MET A 166 -7.50 -4.07 1.89
CA MET A 166 -8.74 -4.81 2.05
C MET A 166 -8.68 -5.72 3.27
N GLY A 167 -9.82 -5.88 3.94
CA GLY A 167 -9.95 -6.79 5.07
C GLY A 167 -9.58 -8.23 4.69
N ASN A 168 -8.77 -8.87 5.54
CA ASN A 168 -8.06 -10.13 5.24
C ASN A 168 -8.94 -11.35 4.89
N LEU A 169 -10.25 -11.29 5.13
CA LEU A 169 -11.17 -12.37 4.75
C LEU A 169 -11.50 -12.36 3.25
N GLY A 170 -11.36 -11.21 2.61
CA GLY A 170 -11.37 -11.08 1.16
C GLY A 170 -9.95 -11.18 0.62
N ARG A 171 -9.81 -11.82 -0.54
CA ARG A 171 -8.60 -11.74 -1.34
C ARG A 171 -8.96 -11.03 -2.64
N ALA A 172 -8.39 -9.85 -2.81
CA ALA A 172 -8.51 -9.04 -4.01
C ALA A 172 -8.57 -9.88 -5.29
N ILE A 173 -9.47 -9.56 -6.21
CA ILE A 173 -9.64 -10.22 -7.52
C ILE A 173 -9.95 -11.73 -7.49
N PHE A 174 -10.17 -12.34 -6.31
CA PHE A 174 -10.73 -13.69 -6.15
C PHE A 174 -12.19 -13.60 -5.71
N SER A 175 -13.12 -13.52 -6.67
CA SER A 175 -14.55 -13.29 -6.42
C SER A 175 -15.19 -14.28 -5.43
N GLY A 176 -14.73 -15.54 -5.40
CA GLY A 176 -15.23 -16.52 -4.42
C GLY A 176 -14.94 -16.17 -2.95
N SER A 177 -13.94 -15.31 -2.71
CA SER A 177 -13.58 -14.79 -1.38
C SER A 177 -14.15 -13.41 -1.10
N THR A 178 -14.41 -12.59 -2.12
CA THR A 178 -14.92 -11.22 -1.95
C THR A 178 -16.44 -11.13 -2.02
N ASN A 179 -17.11 -12.07 -2.70
CA ASN A 179 -18.57 -12.10 -2.82
C ASN A 179 -19.24 -12.11 -1.43
N ARG A 180 -20.09 -11.10 -1.19
CA ARG A 180 -20.78 -10.89 0.10
C ARG A 180 -19.84 -10.75 1.31
N MET A 181 -18.55 -10.51 1.07
CA MET A 181 -17.54 -10.19 2.08
C MET A 181 -17.11 -8.74 1.93
N TRP A 182 -16.77 -8.33 0.72
CA TRP A 182 -16.56 -6.94 0.36
C TRP A 182 -17.90 -6.29 -0.03
N PRO A 183 -18.16 -5.03 0.34
CA PRO A 183 -17.36 -4.17 1.23
C PRO A 183 -17.80 -4.28 2.71
N PHE A 184 -18.48 -5.36 3.09
CA PHE A 184 -19.18 -5.46 4.38
C PHE A 184 -18.25 -5.38 5.60
N SER A 185 -18.77 -4.84 6.71
CA SER A 185 -17.99 -4.54 7.92
C SER A 185 -18.77 -4.58 9.25
N TYR A 186 -20.03 -5.02 9.25
CA TYR A 186 -20.90 -4.93 10.44
C TYR A 186 -20.82 -6.18 11.33
N ASP A 187 -20.93 -5.98 12.66
CA ASP A 187 -20.89 -7.02 13.71
C ASP A 187 -22.14 -6.98 14.62
N ALA A 188 -23.30 -6.68 14.04
CA ALA A 188 -24.58 -6.64 14.75
C ALA A 188 -25.63 -7.50 14.04
N CYS A 189 -26.45 -8.22 14.80
CA CYS A 189 -27.61 -8.92 14.25
C CYS A 189 -28.84 -8.02 14.39
N ASP A 190 -29.16 -7.32 13.31
CA ASP A 190 -30.36 -6.51 13.17
C ASP A 190 -31.07 -6.88 11.86
N PRO A 191 -31.90 -7.94 11.87
CA PRO A 191 -32.61 -8.39 10.68
C PRO A 191 -33.74 -7.46 10.24
N ASP A 192 -34.17 -6.54 11.12
CA ASP A 192 -35.23 -5.58 10.83
C ASP A 192 -34.69 -4.43 9.96
N THR A 193 -33.43 -4.04 10.18
CA THR A 193 -32.76 -2.97 9.42
C THR A 193 -31.89 -3.52 8.27
N LEU A 194 -31.19 -4.63 8.48
CA LEU A 194 -30.20 -5.17 7.55
C LEU A 194 -30.58 -6.59 7.11
N THR A 195 -30.65 -6.85 5.80
CA THR A 195 -30.82 -8.22 5.30
C THR A 195 -29.57 -9.05 5.66
N PRO A 196 -29.66 -10.03 6.59
CA PRO A 196 -28.45 -10.70 7.10
C PRO A 196 -27.71 -11.50 6.04
N THR A 197 -28.41 -11.96 5.00
CA THR A 197 -27.85 -12.74 3.89
C THR A 197 -26.98 -11.91 2.93
N ASN A 198 -26.95 -10.59 3.08
CA ASN A 198 -26.08 -9.71 2.30
C ASN A 198 -24.61 -9.85 2.71
N GLN A 199 -24.32 -10.00 4.01
CA GLN A 199 -22.96 -10.30 4.51
C GLN A 199 -22.85 -11.80 4.72
N ARG A 200 -21.85 -12.43 4.11
CA ARG A 200 -21.67 -13.89 4.13
C ARG A 200 -21.39 -14.43 5.53
N ILE A 201 -20.65 -13.68 6.36
CA ILE A 201 -20.42 -14.02 7.76
C ILE A 201 -21.17 -12.99 8.58
N SER A 202 -22.44 -13.27 8.91
CA SER A 202 -23.33 -12.35 9.62
C SER A 202 -23.34 -12.63 11.13
N ALA A 203 -23.53 -11.61 11.95
CA ALA A 203 -23.74 -11.77 13.39
C ALA A 203 -25.08 -12.47 13.74
N CYS A 204 -25.99 -12.60 12.77
CA CYS A 204 -27.20 -13.41 12.96
C CYS A 204 -26.95 -14.92 12.85
N ASP A 205 -25.77 -15.33 12.37
CA ASP A 205 -25.45 -16.73 12.16
C ASP A 205 -24.82 -17.35 13.43
N ALA A 206 -25.47 -18.38 13.98
CA ALA A 206 -24.96 -19.14 15.11
C ALA A 206 -23.89 -20.17 14.70
N ASP A 207 -23.81 -20.52 13.40
CA ASP A 207 -22.83 -21.47 12.87
C ASP A 207 -22.30 -21.01 11.50
N PRO A 208 -21.46 -19.95 11.46
CA PRO A 208 -20.83 -19.48 10.23
C PRO A 208 -19.83 -20.47 9.62
N GLY A 209 -19.56 -21.59 10.31
CA GLY A 209 -18.58 -22.59 9.91
C GLY A 209 -17.13 -22.06 9.90
N SER A 210 -16.23 -22.83 9.29
CA SER A 210 -14.81 -22.46 9.07
C SER A 210 -14.03 -22.04 10.33
N GLY A 211 -14.51 -22.40 11.53
CA GLY A 211 -13.91 -22.01 12.81
C GLY A 211 -14.09 -20.54 13.17
N MET A 212 -15.06 -19.85 12.56
CA MET A 212 -15.47 -18.51 12.95
C MET A 212 -16.33 -18.54 14.20
N ASN A 213 -16.38 -17.42 14.93
CA ASN A 213 -17.19 -17.33 16.15
C ASN A 213 -18.68 -17.26 15.79
N PRO A 214 -19.55 -17.99 16.52
CA PRO A 214 -20.99 -17.76 16.49
C PRO A 214 -21.32 -16.30 16.79
N HIS A 215 -22.34 -15.77 16.12
CA HIS A 215 -22.86 -14.43 16.34
C HIS A 215 -21.83 -13.30 16.19
N GLN A 216 -20.87 -13.48 15.28
CA GLN A 216 -19.88 -12.47 14.96
C GLN A 216 -19.87 -12.17 13.47
N GLY A 217 -20.32 -10.97 13.10
CA GLY A 217 -20.30 -10.44 11.76
C GLY A 217 -18.88 -10.06 11.34
N ARG A 218 -18.46 -10.53 10.17
CA ARG A 218 -17.15 -10.22 9.59
C ARG A 218 -17.26 -9.99 8.09
N GLY A 219 -16.42 -9.10 7.59
CA GLY A 219 -16.34 -8.82 6.15
C GLY A 219 -14.93 -8.42 5.70
N ALA A 220 -14.86 -7.76 4.55
CA ALA A 220 -13.65 -7.33 3.88
C ALA A 220 -13.82 -5.92 3.32
N PRO A 221 -13.90 -4.88 4.19
CA PRO A 221 -13.96 -3.49 3.73
C PRO A 221 -12.67 -3.12 3.01
N GLU A 222 -12.71 -2.05 2.21
CA GLU A 222 -11.60 -1.56 1.42
C GLU A 222 -11.31 -0.08 1.71
N ILE A 223 -10.03 0.28 1.67
CA ILE A 223 -9.55 1.65 1.85
C ILE A 223 -8.54 1.92 0.75
N ASP A 224 -8.86 2.88 -0.11
CA ASP A 224 -8.01 3.29 -1.23
C ASP A 224 -7.11 4.43 -0.78
N ILE A 225 -5.81 4.18 -0.75
CA ILE A 225 -4.79 5.20 -0.46
C ILE A 225 -4.61 6.06 -1.71
N VAL A 226 -4.46 5.41 -2.86
CA VAL A 226 -4.44 6.03 -4.18
C VAL A 226 -5.15 5.12 -5.16
N GLU A 227 -6.14 5.65 -5.86
CA GLU A 227 -6.74 5.01 -7.00
C GLU A 227 -6.94 6.02 -8.12
N GLY A 228 -6.27 5.80 -9.26
CA GLY A 228 -6.37 6.64 -10.45
C GLY A 228 -5.03 7.14 -10.97
N GLY A 229 -5.08 7.94 -12.04
CA GLY A 229 -3.90 8.42 -12.76
C GLY A 229 -4.10 9.79 -13.41
N GLY A 230 -2.98 10.46 -13.70
CA GLY A 230 -2.98 11.76 -14.37
C GLY A 230 -3.78 12.83 -13.62
N THR A 231 -4.88 13.28 -14.23
CA THR A 231 -5.77 14.32 -13.68
C THR A 231 -6.85 13.78 -12.74
N THR A 232 -6.95 12.45 -12.60
CA THR A 232 -8.05 11.80 -11.88
C THR A 232 -7.45 10.85 -10.86
N ILE A 233 -7.25 11.32 -9.64
CA ILE A 233 -6.79 10.51 -8.50
C ILE A 233 -7.85 10.61 -7.40
N SER A 234 -8.13 9.49 -6.76
CA SER A 234 -9.08 9.37 -5.67
C SER A 234 -8.49 8.61 -4.49
N SER A 235 -9.08 8.86 -3.32
CA SER A 235 -8.92 8.06 -2.11
C SER A 235 -10.33 7.82 -1.57
N SER A 236 -10.59 6.62 -1.08
CA SER A 236 -11.95 6.17 -0.78
C SER A 236 -11.97 5.19 0.39
N ILE A 237 -13.12 5.11 1.06
CA ILE A 237 -13.40 4.11 2.08
C ILE A 237 -14.65 3.36 1.63
N GLN A 238 -14.48 2.10 1.28
CA GLN A 238 -15.55 1.24 0.78
C GLN A 238 -15.99 0.30 1.90
N VAL A 239 -17.11 0.67 2.53
CA VAL A 239 -17.69 -0.04 3.68
C VAL A 239 -19.17 -0.35 3.44
N GLY A 240 -19.58 -1.51 3.95
CA GLY A 240 -20.95 -2.02 3.91
C GLY A 240 -21.49 -2.30 5.32
N PRO A 241 -22.77 -2.02 5.62
CA PRO A 241 -23.76 -1.39 4.73
C PRO A 241 -23.36 0.04 4.36
N GLY A 242 -23.60 0.42 3.11
CA GLY A 242 -23.25 1.74 2.61
C GLY A 242 -24.23 2.80 3.10
N MET A 243 -23.90 4.08 2.84
CA MET A 243 -24.74 5.23 3.18
C MET A 243 -26.20 5.03 2.75
N PRO A 244 -27.19 5.21 3.66
CA PRO A 244 -28.61 5.13 3.29
C PRO A 244 -28.95 6.17 2.22
N PRO A 245 -29.92 5.89 1.32
CA PRO A 245 -30.29 6.80 0.23
C PRO A 245 -30.55 8.24 0.69
N ASP A 246 -31.19 8.43 1.85
CA ASP A 246 -31.58 9.72 2.40
C ASP A 246 -30.36 10.61 2.77
N PHE A 247 -29.18 10.02 2.93
CA PHE A 247 -27.93 10.75 3.22
C PHE A 247 -27.05 10.95 1.97
N ARG A 248 -27.35 10.31 0.83
CA ARG A 248 -26.60 10.45 -0.44
C ARG A 248 -26.91 11.73 -1.18
N VAL A 249 -26.22 12.05 -2.27
CA VAL A 249 -26.65 13.16 -3.13
C VAL A 249 -28.05 12.95 -3.73
N ILE A 250 -28.74 14.03 -4.08
CA ILE A 250 -30.03 13.92 -4.78
C ILE A 250 -29.78 13.26 -6.14
N PRO A 251 -30.48 12.16 -6.49
CA PRO A 251 -30.23 11.48 -7.74
C PRO A 251 -30.52 12.39 -8.95
N PRO A 252 -29.63 12.45 -9.95
CA PRO A 252 -29.87 13.19 -11.19
C PRO A 252 -31.16 12.72 -11.87
N ALA A 253 -32.03 13.67 -12.24
CA ALA A 253 -33.34 13.41 -12.82
C ALA A 253 -33.37 13.73 -14.32
N GLY A 254 -33.56 12.71 -15.16
CA GLY A 254 -33.67 12.91 -16.61
C GLY A 254 -32.35 13.22 -17.33
N GLU A 255 -31.22 13.07 -16.64
CA GLU A 255 -29.88 13.37 -17.16
C GLU A 255 -28.89 12.21 -16.95
N ASN A 256 -27.67 12.34 -17.49
CA ASN A 256 -26.64 11.32 -17.34
C ASN A 256 -26.15 11.28 -15.88
N LYS A 257 -26.37 10.17 -15.18
CA LYS A 257 -25.95 9.97 -13.79
C LYS A 257 -24.45 10.17 -13.54
N LEU A 258 -23.62 10.04 -14.57
CA LEU A 258 -22.17 10.29 -14.47
C LEU A 258 -21.84 11.77 -14.27
N CYS A 259 -22.79 12.69 -14.43
CA CYS A 259 -22.61 14.12 -14.16
C CYS A 259 -22.16 14.41 -12.73
N ILE A 260 -22.46 13.51 -11.77
CA ILE A 260 -22.06 13.63 -10.37
C ILE A 260 -20.53 13.69 -10.27
N TYR A 261 -19.84 12.85 -11.05
CA TYR A 261 -18.37 12.77 -11.02
C TYR A 261 -17.68 13.97 -11.66
N SER A 262 -18.36 14.68 -12.57
CA SER A 262 -17.90 15.93 -13.16
C SER A 262 -18.48 17.17 -12.48
N SER A 263 -19.27 16.99 -11.42
CA SER A 263 -20.06 18.03 -10.75
C SER A 263 -20.82 18.92 -11.75
N SER A 264 -21.39 18.33 -12.80
CA SER A 264 -22.02 19.03 -13.92
C SER A 264 -23.51 18.70 -14.08
N CYS A 265 -24.15 18.16 -13.05
CA CYS A 265 -25.57 17.85 -13.05
C CYS A 265 -26.40 19.14 -13.01
N GLU A 266 -27.48 19.17 -13.78
CA GLU A 266 -28.49 20.23 -13.73
C GLU A 266 -29.42 20.07 -12.53
N THR A 267 -29.66 18.84 -12.07
CA THR A 267 -30.47 18.55 -10.88
C THR A 267 -29.86 19.17 -9.63
N LEU A 268 -30.62 20.02 -8.95
CA LEU A 268 -30.21 20.64 -7.69
C LEU A 268 -29.96 19.57 -6.62
N GLY A 269 -28.82 19.67 -5.95
CA GLY A 269 -28.43 18.73 -4.90
C GLY A 269 -27.72 17.47 -5.37
N ALA A 270 -27.52 17.30 -6.67
CA ALA A 270 -26.86 16.14 -7.24
C ALA A 270 -25.32 16.25 -7.28
N ASN A 271 -24.79 17.47 -7.34
CA ASN A 271 -23.36 17.69 -7.57
C ASN A 271 -22.51 17.50 -6.32
N ILE A 272 -22.94 18.05 -5.19
CA ILE A 272 -22.17 18.10 -3.95
C ILE A 272 -23.13 17.81 -2.78
N PRO A 273 -22.76 16.90 -1.86
CA PRO A 273 -23.57 16.63 -0.67
C PRO A 273 -23.81 17.90 0.15
N GLY A 274 -25.07 18.20 0.44
CA GLY A 274 -25.48 19.32 1.29
C GLY A 274 -25.71 20.66 0.58
N ILE A 275 -25.40 20.81 -0.71
CA ILE A 275 -25.70 22.04 -1.48
C ILE A 275 -26.59 21.74 -2.70
N PRO A 276 -27.60 22.56 -3.01
CA PRO A 276 -28.05 23.73 -2.25
C PRO A 276 -28.65 23.37 -0.89
N GLU A 277 -28.32 24.14 0.14
CA GLU A 277 -28.75 23.85 1.51
C GLU A 277 -30.29 23.83 1.64
N SER A 278 -30.99 24.78 1.01
CA SER A 278 -32.46 24.81 0.99
C SER A 278 -33.08 23.52 0.45
N VAL A 279 -32.45 22.88 -0.53
CA VAL A 279 -32.95 21.64 -1.12
C VAL A 279 -32.75 20.48 -0.15
N TYR A 280 -31.59 20.39 0.52
CA TYR A 280 -31.34 19.35 1.51
C TYR A 280 -32.20 19.52 2.76
N LEU A 281 -32.24 20.72 3.35
CA LEU A 281 -33.06 21.02 4.53
C LEU A 281 -34.56 20.84 4.24
N GLY A 282 -35.03 21.36 3.11
CA GLY A 282 -36.45 21.29 2.73
C GLY A 282 -36.91 19.88 2.36
N THR A 283 -36.05 19.07 1.73
CA THR A 283 -36.42 17.72 1.26
C THR A 283 -36.20 16.65 2.33
N ARG A 284 -35.20 16.81 3.21
CA ARG A 284 -34.75 15.74 4.12
C ARG A 284 -34.93 16.05 5.59
N GLY A 285 -34.91 17.34 5.96
CA GLY A 285 -34.95 17.76 7.36
C GLY A 285 -33.67 17.42 8.15
N HIS A 286 -32.59 17.01 7.50
CA HIS A 286 -31.30 16.72 8.11
C HIS A 286 -30.13 16.96 7.13
N GLN A 287 -28.92 17.11 7.68
CA GLN A 287 -27.66 17.27 6.93
C GLN A 287 -27.12 15.91 6.41
N SER A 288 -26.08 15.94 5.57
CA SER A 288 -25.37 14.74 5.10
C SER A 288 -24.45 14.14 6.19
N TRP A 289 -23.98 12.90 6.00
CA TRP A 289 -23.38 12.07 7.06
C TRP A 289 -21.95 12.48 7.45
N TYR A 290 -21.04 12.66 6.51
CA TYR A 290 -19.65 12.94 6.87
C TYR A 290 -19.52 14.35 7.44
N GLN A 291 -18.93 14.44 8.63
CA GLN A 291 -18.71 15.68 9.35
C GLN A 291 -17.27 15.69 9.86
N ASN A 292 -16.66 16.87 9.88
CA ASN A 292 -15.35 17.14 10.46
C ASN A 292 -14.20 16.34 9.84
N MET A 293 -14.31 16.00 8.54
CA MET A 293 -13.18 15.45 7.81
C MET A 293 -12.11 16.53 7.62
N ARG A 294 -10.86 16.22 7.99
CA ARG A 294 -9.72 17.13 7.84
C ARG A 294 -9.00 16.85 6.54
N TYR A 295 -8.74 17.90 5.77
CA TYR A 295 -8.07 17.82 4.48
C TYR A 295 -6.74 18.57 4.51
N ALA A 296 -5.71 17.98 3.92
CA ALA A 296 -4.40 18.60 3.75
C ALA A 296 -4.22 19.12 2.33
N ALA A 297 -3.64 20.31 2.19
CA ALA A 297 -3.22 20.80 0.88
C ALA A 297 -1.98 20.05 0.38
N ASN A 298 -1.92 19.82 -0.93
CA ASN A 298 -0.68 19.41 -1.59
C ASN A 298 0.22 20.64 -1.78
N ASN A 299 1.29 20.71 -0.99
CA ASN A 299 2.27 21.80 -1.04
C ASN A 299 3.43 21.55 -2.02
N PHE A 300 3.42 20.43 -2.74
CA PHE A 300 4.48 20.08 -3.69
C PHE A 300 4.20 20.57 -5.11
N CYS A 301 2.93 20.84 -5.44
CA CYS A 301 2.54 21.34 -6.76
C CYS A 301 2.58 22.87 -6.84
N GLN A 302 2.86 23.38 -8.04
CA GLN A 302 2.70 24.80 -8.35
C GLN A 302 1.26 25.25 -8.08
N ARG A 303 1.14 26.36 -7.37
CA ARG A 303 -0.18 26.94 -7.04
C ARG A 303 -0.78 27.57 -8.29
N ASN A 304 -2.03 27.23 -8.57
CA ASN A 304 -2.82 27.98 -9.53
C ASN A 304 -3.40 29.22 -8.84
N ILE A 305 -2.99 30.42 -9.26
CA ILE A 305 -3.41 31.69 -8.65
C ILE A 305 -4.93 31.87 -8.72
N SER A 306 -5.59 31.36 -9.76
CA SER A 306 -7.06 31.46 -9.91
C SER A 306 -7.82 30.54 -8.96
N GLU A 307 -7.16 29.56 -8.34
CA GLU A 307 -7.76 28.60 -7.40
C GLU A 307 -7.42 28.92 -5.94
N VAL A 308 -6.70 30.02 -5.68
CA VAL A 308 -6.38 30.43 -4.31
C VAL A 308 -7.65 30.89 -3.61
N GLN A 309 -7.98 30.20 -2.52
CA GLN A 309 -9.13 30.48 -1.69
C GLN A 309 -8.78 31.44 -0.55
N SER A 310 -9.79 32.13 -0.02
CA SER A 310 -9.69 32.95 1.19
C SER A 310 -10.50 32.29 2.29
N TYR A 311 -9.85 31.90 3.39
CA TYR A 311 -10.51 31.29 4.54
C TYR A 311 -11.76 32.08 4.98
N THR A 312 -11.59 33.38 5.21
CA THR A 312 -12.69 34.27 5.65
C THR A 312 -13.87 34.35 4.68
N LYS A 313 -13.66 34.12 3.38
CA LYS A 313 -14.75 34.11 2.39
C LYS A 313 -15.49 32.79 2.39
N VAL A 314 -14.73 31.68 2.44
CA VAL A 314 -15.29 30.33 2.50
C VAL A 314 -16.06 30.14 3.81
N GLU A 315 -15.48 30.51 4.95
CA GLU A 315 -16.13 30.47 6.26
C GLU A 315 -17.42 31.30 6.29
N ALA A 316 -17.40 32.52 5.73
CA ALA A 316 -18.60 33.34 5.63
C ALA A 316 -19.68 32.72 4.73
N ALA A 317 -19.30 32.08 3.62
CA ALA A 317 -20.24 31.40 2.73
C ALA A 317 -20.88 30.19 3.42
N LEU A 318 -20.10 29.38 4.13
CA LEU A 318 -20.60 28.23 4.90
C LEU A 318 -21.53 28.68 6.03
N THR A 319 -21.22 29.79 6.71
CA THR A 319 -22.05 30.35 7.78
C THR A 319 -23.41 30.83 7.29
N VAL A 320 -23.47 31.38 6.07
CA VAL A 320 -24.72 31.87 5.46
C VAL A 320 -25.56 30.72 4.89
N GLY A 321 -24.92 29.61 4.52
CA GLY A 321 -25.54 28.55 3.74
C GLY A 321 -25.29 28.75 2.25
N ILE A 322 -24.94 27.66 1.57
CA ILE A 322 -24.60 27.69 0.14
C ILE A 322 -25.80 27.21 -0.67
N GLU A 323 -26.30 28.09 -1.53
CA GLU A 323 -27.45 27.81 -2.41
C GLU A 323 -27.07 27.58 -3.87
N ASP A 324 -25.78 27.71 -4.20
CA ASP A 324 -25.27 27.38 -5.52
C ASP A 324 -25.36 25.87 -5.77
N ASN A 325 -25.63 25.49 -7.03
CA ASN A 325 -25.65 24.07 -7.42
C ASN A 325 -24.23 23.48 -7.56
N MET A 326 -23.18 24.30 -7.49
CA MET A 326 -21.79 23.89 -7.61
C MET A 326 -20.91 24.71 -6.66
N CYS A 327 -19.82 24.10 -6.22
CA CYS A 327 -18.78 24.78 -5.46
C CYS A 327 -17.97 25.74 -6.32
N SER A 328 -17.51 26.83 -5.68
CA SER A 328 -16.57 27.79 -6.26
C SER A 328 -15.41 28.03 -5.30
N VAL A 329 -14.36 28.69 -5.79
CA VAL A 329 -13.19 29.12 -4.99
C VAL A 329 -13.54 30.08 -3.85
N THR A 330 -14.73 30.67 -3.87
CA THR A 330 -15.21 31.59 -2.82
C THR A 330 -16.29 30.98 -1.93
N THR A 331 -16.92 29.88 -2.33
CA THR A 331 -18.07 29.31 -1.60
C THR A 331 -17.72 28.04 -0.85
N CYS A 332 -16.88 27.16 -1.41
CA CYS A 332 -16.54 25.90 -0.78
C CYS A 332 -15.05 25.81 -0.42
N PRO A 333 -14.69 24.98 0.57
CA PRO A 333 -13.29 24.61 0.80
C PRO A 333 -12.74 23.82 -0.40
N ALA A 334 -11.42 23.78 -0.54
CA ALA A 334 -10.74 23.12 -1.66
C ALA A 334 -10.99 21.61 -1.71
N SER A 335 -11.38 21.01 -0.59
CA SER A 335 -11.84 19.62 -0.48
C SER A 335 -13.18 19.37 -1.18
N LEU A 336 -13.95 20.43 -1.47
CA LEU A 336 -15.35 20.40 -1.89
C LEU A 336 -16.30 19.76 -0.85
N ASP A 337 -15.81 19.51 0.36
CA ASP A 337 -16.61 19.03 1.48
C ASP A 337 -17.01 20.21 2.38
N ILE A 338 -18.26 20.64 2.27
CA ILE A 338 -18.79 21.76 3.07
C ILE A 338 -18.85 21.43 4.58
N ASN A 339 -18.78 20.15 4.94
CA ASN A 339 -18.78 19.68 6.33
C ASN A 339 -17.36 19.39 6.84
N SER A 340 -16.34 19.77 6.07
CA SER A 340 -14.95 19.58 6.47
C SER A 340 -14.60 20.44 7.68
N ASP A 341 -13.71 19.92 8.51
CA ASP A 341 -13.11 20.70 9.59
C ASP A 341 -12.13 21.71 8.99
N LEU A 342 -12.42 23.00 9.18
CA LEU A 342 -11.63 24.12 8.67
C LEU A 342 -10.54 24.58 9.65
N ASP A 343 -10.46 23.99 10.84
CA ASP A 343 -9.47 24.35 11.83
C ASP A 343 -8.06 23.96 11.38
N TYR A 344 -7.08 24.61 12.01
CA TYR A 344 -5.68 24.27 11.78
C TYR A 344 -5.41 22.83 12.19
N MET A 345 -4.87 22.04 11.27
CA MET A 345 -4.28 20.74 11.61
C MET A 345 -2.99 20.95 12.42
N ASN A 346 -3.13 21.18 13.73
CA ASN A 346 -2.03 21.10 14.68
C ASN A 346 -1.92 19.64 15.21
N ALA A 347 -0.84 19.33 15.92
CA ALA A 347 -0.58 17.99 16.46
C ALA A 347 -1.09 17.80 17.89
N GLU A 348 -1.98 18.66 18.40
CA GLU A 348 -2.28 18.75 19.84
C GLU A 348 -3.76 18.56 20.22
N ASP A 349 -4.68 18.43 19.28
CA ASP A 349 -6.12 18.43 19.60
C ASP A 349 -6.84 17.07 19.40
N HIS A 350 -7.76 16.79 20.33
CA HIS A 350 -8.86 15.78 20.33
C HIS A 350 -8.50 14.31 20.60
N LEU A 351 -8.07 14.03 21.83
CA LEU A 351 -7.89 12.67 22.37
C LEU A 351 -9.20 12.06 22.89
N ASP A 352 -10.13 12.90 23.32
CA ASP A 352 -11.39 12.58 23.99
C ASP A 352 -12.53 12.23 23.03
N GLU A 353 -12.33 12.40 21.73
CA GLU A 353 -13.37 12.17 20.70
C GLU A 353 -13.46 10.73 20.20
N TYR A 354 -12.49 9.87 20.51
CA TYR A 354 -12.41 8.49 19.98
C TYR A 354 -12.42 7.41 21.07
N GLU A 355 -12.31 7.81 22.33
CA GLU A 355 -12.53 6.93 23.47
C GLU A 355 -13.63 7.51 24.35
N ASP A 356 -14.78 6.85 24.37
CA ASP A 356 -15.81 7.09 25.39
C ASP A 356 -15.84 5.91 26.38
N GLU A 357 -16.86 5.87 27.24
CA GLU A 357 -17.00 4.76 28.18
C GLU A 357 -17.29 3.41 27.50
N GLU A 358 -17.77 3.42 26.25
CA GLU A 358 -18.19 2.25 25.46
C GLU A 358 -17.17 1.82 24.38
N ASN A 359 -16.34 2.73 23.87
CA ASN A 359 -15.36 2.52 22.79
C ASN A 359 -13.93 2.86 23.23
N LYS A 360 -13.43 2.17 24.26
CA LYS A 360 -12.03 2.36 24.71
C LYS A 360 -11.03 1.76 23.74
N LEU A 361 -9.89 2.42 23.56
CA LEU A 361 -8.75 1.83 22.87
C LEU A 361 -8.27 0.62 23.69
N VAL A 362 -8.45 -0.57 23.15
CA VAL A 362 -7.94 -1.79 23.76
C VAL A 362 -6.66 -2.19 23.06
N GLU A 363 -5.50 -1.97 23.69
CA GLU A 363 -4.25 -2.55 23.22
C GLU A 363 -4.31 -4.07 23.31
N VAL A 364 -4.30 -4.73 22.16
CA VAL A 364 -4.30 -6.20 22.08
C VAL A 364 -2.86 -6.70 21.93
N HIS A 365 -2.30 -7.22 23.02
CA HIS A 365 -1.05 -7.97 22.96
C HIS A 365 -1.33 -9.44 22.58
N GLY A 366 -0.63 -9.97 21.58
CA GLY A 366 -0.90 -11.31 21.03
C GLY A 366 -2.09 -11.37 20.05
N LYS A 367 -2.58 -12.58 19.79
CA LYS A 367 -3.75 -12.98 18.98
C LYS A 367 -3.59 -13.14 17.47
N ALA A 368 -2.37 -13.16 16.94
CA ALA A 368 -2.14 -13.74 15.61
C ALA A 368 -2.62 -15.20 15.58
N PHE A 369 -3.07 -15.65 14.41
CA PHE A 369 -3.34 -17.07 14.22
C PHE A 369 -2.06 -17.89 14.41
N CYS A 370 -2.18 -19.01 15.10
CA CYS A 370 -1.09 -19.95 15.31
C CYS A 370 -1.59 -21.39 15.19
N ARG A 371 -0.67 -22.30 14.88
CA ARG A 371 -0.88 -23.75 14.91
C ARG A 371 -0.09 -24.40 16.04
N THR A 372 1.08 -23.86 16.34
CA THR A 372 1.98 -24.34 17.39
C THR A 372 2.59 -23.18 18.14
N ASP A 373 3.12 -23.44 19.34
CA ASP A 373 3.85 -22.42 20.12
C ASP A 373 4.96 -21.75 19.30
N ALA A 374 5.55 -22.47 18.34
CA ALA A 374 6.58 -21.98 17.42
C ALA A 374 6.16 -20.73 16.62
N ASP A 375 4.87 -20.56 16.33
CA ASP A 375 4.35 -19.41 15.58
C ASP A 375 4.33 -18.12 16.40
N CYS A 376 4.47 -18.26 17.73
CA CYS A 376 4.33 -17.22 18.75
C CYS A 376 5.64 -16.94 19.51
N THR A 377 6.76 -17.46 19.02
CA THR A 377 8.06 -17.46 19.70
C THR A 377 9.18 -17.06 18.76
N VAL A 378 10.21 -16.40 19.29
CA VAL A 378 11.39 -16.02 18.50
C VAL A 378 12.28 -17.24 18.27
N GLN A 379 12.53 -17.57 17.00
CA GLN A 379 13.57 -18.53 16.61
C GLN A 379 14.90 -17.79 16.46
N THR A 380 15.91 -18.13 17.27
CA THR A 380 17.26 -17.59 17.08
C THR A 380 17.98 -18.37 15.97
N ALA A 381 18.43 -17.69 14.93
CA ALA A 381 19.31 -18.32 13.93
C ALA A 381 20.68 -18.63 14.55
N HIS A 382 21.12 -19.89 14.47
CA HIS A 382 22.55 -20.19 14.54
C HIS A 382 23.00 -21.03 13.34
N SER A 383 23.91 -20.40 12.58
CA SER A 383 24.87 -20.95 11.63
C SER A 383 24.44 -22.15 10.78
N ARG A 384 23.97 -21.89 9.56
CA ARG A 384 24.17 -22.83 8.46
C ARG A 384 25.67 -22.90 8.15
N ARG A 385 26.40 -23.83 8.78
CA ARG A 385 27.65 -24.33 8.18
C ARG A 385 27.27 -25.12 6.92
N ARG A 386 27.71 -24.63 5.76
CA ARG A 386 27.72 -25.40 4.50
C ARG A 386 28.49 -26.71 4.74
N ASN A 387 27.89 -27.81 4.28
CA ASN A 387 28.38 -29.19 4.29
C ASN A 387 28.22 -29.98 5.61
N SER A 388 27.05 -30.57 5.79
CA SER A 388 26.89 -31.85 6.51
C SER A 388 25.57 -32.49 6.11
N THR A 389 25.64 -33.68 5.52
CA THR A 389 24.53 -34.63 5.43
C THR A 389 24.15 -35.09 6.84
N GLN A 390 23.05 -34.58 7.41
CA GLN A 390 22.53 -35.11 8.68
C GLN A 390 21.01 -35.04 8.77
N THR A 391 20.45 -36.13 9.31
CA THR A 391 19.04 -36.46 9.43
C THR A 391 18.36 -35.74 10.62
N PHE A 392 17.02 -35.75 10.57
CA PHE A 392 16.05 -34.98 11.35
C PHE A 392 15.99 -35.27 12.87
N SER A 393 17.11 -35.41 13.58
CA SER A 393 17.10 -35.68 15.03
C SER A 393 18.00 -34.78 15.90
N ASP A 394 18.77 -33.85 15.34
CA ASP A 394 19.64 -33.01 16.16
C ASP A 394 18.94 -31.72 16.64
N ARG A 395 18.42 -31.77 17.87
CA ARG A 395 17.84 -30.65 18.60
C ARG A 395 18.95 -29.69 19.05
N ARG A 396 19.10 -28.54 18.38
CA ARG A 396 19.66 -27.32 18.99
C ARG A 396 19.26 -26.04 18.22
N SER A 397 17.97 -25.90 17.93
CA SER A 397 17.37 -24.57 17.77
C SER A 397 16.99 -24.08 19.17
N THR A 398 17.65 -23.03 19.66
CA THR A 398 17.25 -22.38 20.92
C THR A 398 16.05 -21.48 20.65
N VAL A 399 14.86 -22.07 20.70
CA VAL A 399 13.60 -21.31 20.63
C VAL A 399 13.43 -20.55 21.94
N VAL A 400 13.33 -19.21 21.87
CA VAL A 400 13.08 -18.37 23.06
C VAL A 400 11.58 -18.25 23.23
N LEU A 401 11.00 -18.94 24.22
CA LEU A 401 9.55 -19.00 24.40
C LEU A 401 8.96 -17.64 24.85
N THR A 402 8.59 -16.80 23.89
CA THR A 402 8.03 -15.47 24.11
C THR A 402 6.49 -15.44 24.05
N GLY A 403 5.88 -16.50 23.51
CA GLY A 403 4.43 -16.70 23.47
C GLY A 403 4.06 -18.16 23.22
N ARG A 404 2.79 -18.50 23.42
CA ARG A 404 2.20 -19.83 23.24
C ARG A 404 0.99 -19.77 22.32
N CYS A 405 0.70 -20.87 21.65
CA CYS A 405 -0.49 -21.01 20.84
C CYS A 405 -1.65 -21.55 21.66
N VAL A 406 -2.54 -20.66 22.09
CA VAL A 406 -3.71 -20.98 22.90
C VAL A 406 -4.95 -20.75 22.05
N ASN A 407 -5.78 -21.77 21.85
CA ASN A 407 -7.00 -21.69 21.03
C ASN A 407 -6.75 -21.11 19.61
N LYS A 408 -5.67 -21.53 18.95
CA LYS A 408 -5.22 -21.03 17.63
C LYS A 408 -4.91 -19.53 17.61
N ARG A 409 -4.66 -18.91 18.77
CA ARG A 409 -4.25 -17.51 18.95
C ARG A 409 -2.94 -17.46 19.73
N CYS A 410 -2.02 -16.59 19.33
CA CYS A 410 -0.82 -16.37 20.12
C CYS A 410 -1.16 -15.64 21.42
N GLU A 411 -0.61 -16.11 22.54
CA GLU A 411 -0.71 -15.47 23.84
C GLU A 411 0.70 -15.25 24.39
N CYS A 412 1.03 -14.02 24.78
CA CYS A 412 2.39 -13.66 25.17
C CYS A 412 2.70 -14.23 26.55
N SER A 413 3.84 -14.92 26.65
CA SER A 413 4.23 -15.65 27.87
C SER A 413 4.60 -14.70 29.02
N SER A 414 4.89 -13.44 28.71
CA SER A 414 5.15 -12.39 29.69
C SER A 414 4.91 -11.00 29.11
N LYS A 415 4.78 -9.99 29.98
CA LYS A 415 4.69 -8.56 29.60
C LYS A 415 5.98 -7.99 29.03
N SER A 416 7.07 -8.76 29.00
CA SER A 416 8.32 -8.36 28.35
C SER A 416 8.25 -8.50 26.82
N TRP A 417 7.22 -9.18 26.32
CA TRP A 417 6.98 -9.43 24.91
C TRP A 417 5.57 -8.97 24.52
N ALA A 418 5.46 -8.39 23.33
CA ALA A 418 4.23 -7.86 22.75
C ALA A 418 4.19 -8.10 21.24
N GLY A 419 3.23 -7.45 20.60
CA GLY A 419 2.87 -7.68 19.21
C GLY A 419 2.01 -8.94 19.05
N PRO A 420 1.38 -9.12 17.89
CA PRO A 420 0.36 -10.13 17.69
C PRO A 420 0.91 -11.57 17.75
N ARG A 421 2.22 -11.76 17.55
CA ARG A 421 2.92 -13.05 17.69
C ARG A 421 3.88 -13.10 18.88
N CYS A 422 3.89 -12.10 19.77
CA CYS A 422 4.76 -12.09 20.93
C CYS A 422 6.26 -12.14 20.60
N ILE A 423 6.66 -11.67 19.42
CA ILE A 423 8.06 -11.66 18.96
C ILE A 423 8.72 -10.28 19.10
N VAL A 424 7.98 -9.29 19.60
CA VAL A 424 8.47 -7.92 19.77
C VAL A 424 8.72 -7.66 21.24
N PRO A 425 9.90 -7.17 21.66
CA PRO A 425 10.14 -6.77 23.05
C PRO A 425 9.39 -5.48 23.39
N THR A 426 8.84 -5.36 24.62
CA THR A 426 8.05 -4.19 25.07
C THR A 426 8.88 -2.96 25.45
N LYS A 427 10.21 -3.05 25.45
CA LYS A 427 11.13 -1.93 25.69
C LYS A 427 12.27 -1.98 24.67
N SER A 428 12.55 -0.86 24.02
CA SER A 428 13.63 -0.69 23.02
C SER A 428 15.04 -0.96 23.57
N SER A 429 15.22 -0.97 24.91
CA SER A 429 16.48 -1.34 25.56
C SER A 429 16.72 -2.86 25.66
N ALA A 430 15.73 -3.70 25.32
CA ALA A 430 15.88 -5.15 25.30
C ALA A 430 16.36 -5.59 23.92
N VAL A 431 17.66 -5.44 23.69
CA VAL A 431 18.38 -6.14 22.62
C VAL A 431 18.09 -7.64 22.78
N SER A 432 17.58 -8.28 21.74
CA SER A 432 17.58 -9.75 21.63
C SER A 432 19.00 -10.23 21.91
N PHE A 433 19.22 -10.89 23.04
CA PHE A 433 20.51 -11.46 23.39
C PHE A 433 20.94 -12.49 22.34
N GLY A 434 21.80 -12.07 21.41
CA GLY A 434 23.07 -12.78 21.21
C GLY A 434 23.90 -12.71 22.49
N PRO A 435 24.92 -13.58 22.67
CA PRO A 435 25.60 -13.69 23.96
C PRO A 435 26.15 -12.34 24.47
N PRO A 436 26.15 -12.11 25.79
CA PRO A 436 26.44 -10.79 26.38
C PRO A 436 27.83 -10.26 26.04
N ALA A 437 27.92 -8.96 25.72
CA ALA A 437 29.16 -8.22 25.57
C ALA A 437 29.81 -7.88 26.93
N TYR A 438 30.10 -8.89 27.76
CA TYR A 438 30.96 -8.76 28.95
C TYR A 438 32.00 -9.89 29.09
N TRP A 439 32.40 -10.48 27.96
CA TRP A 439 33.61 -11.31 27.87
C TRP A 439 34.63 -10.79 26.85
N GLN A 440 34.51 -9.54 26.42
CA GLN A 440 35.43 -8.90 25.46
C GLN A 440 36.63 -8.19 26.13
N HIS A 441 36.99 -8.55 27.37
CA HIS A 441 38.24 -8.08 28.01
C HIS A 441 39.13 -9.19 28.57
N ALA A 442 38.89 -10.46 28.24
CA ALA A 442 39.79 -11.57 28.61
C ALA A 442 40.36 -12.36 27.42
N LEU A 443 40.14 -11.90 26.18
CA LEU A 443 40.67 -12.55 24.96
C LEU A 443 41.56 -11.66 24.09
N ASP A 444 41.87 -10.43 24.52
CA ASP A 444 42.86 -9.58 23.86
C ASP A 444 44.29 -9.70 24.44
N HIS A 445 44.47 -10.52 25.49
CA HIS A 445 45.80 -10.86 26.02
C HIS A 445 46.32 -12.25 25.62
N CYS A 446 45.55 -13.06 24.87
CA CYS A 446 46.02 -14.37 24.39
C CYS A 446 46.35 -14.44 22.89
N PHE A 447 45.96 -13.47 22.06
CA PHE A 447 46.28 -13.48 20.62
C PHE A 447 47.54 -12.68 20.23
N SER A 448 48.13 -11.92 21.17
CA SER A 448 49.42 -11.25 20.99
C SER A 448 50.63 -12.14 21.33
N CYS A 449 50.43 -13.32 21.94
CA CYS A 449 51.52 -14.28 22.24
C CYS A 449 51.70 -15.41 21.22
N LEU A 450 50.75 -15.64 20.31
CA LEU A 450 50.84 -16.70 19.28
C LEU A 450 51.31 -16.19 17.90
N GLY A 451 51.38 -14.87 17.70
CA GLY A 451 51.97 -14.25 16.50
C GLY A 451 53.50 -14.12 16.54
N LEU A 452 54.10 -13.98 17.73
CA LEU A 452 55.56 -13.83 17.88
C LEU A 452 56.36 -15.14 17.69
N LEU A 453 55.71 -16.31 17.86
CA LEU A 453 56.37 -17.62 17.69
C LEU A 453 56.41 -18.13 16.23
N ARG A 454 55.68 -17.49 15.30
CA ARG A 454 55.78 -17.79 13.86
C ARG A 454 56.74 -16.87 13.10
N VAL A 455 56.98 -15.65 13.59
CA VAL A 455 57.96 -14.74 13.00
C VAL A 455 59.40 -15.19 13.32
N LEU A 456 59.66 -15.81 14.47
CA LEU A 456 60.99 -16.32 14.84
C LEU A 456 61.38 -17.66 14.15
N ARG A 457 60.45 -18.38 13.49
CA ARG A 457 60.79 -19.59 12.70
C ARG A 457 61.02 -19.34 11.21
N LEU A 458 60.67 -18.15 10.70
CA LEU A 458 60.93 -17.78 9.30
C LEU A 458 62.26 -17.02 9.12
N PHE A 459 62.82 -16.46 10.20
CA PHE A 459 64.12 -15.76 10.15
C PHE A 459 65.35 -16.67 10.27
N CYS A 460 65.20 -17.99 10.44
CA CYS A 460 66.34 -18.91 10.61
C CYS A 460 66.54 -19.90 9.45
N SER A 461 65.89 -19.71 8.29
CA SER A 461 66.00 -20.67 7.16
C SER A 461 66.24 -20.06 5.76
N LYS A 462 66.53 -18.76 5.64
CA LYS A 462 66.88 -18.16 4.33
C LYS A 462 68.03 -17.15 4.42
N GLU A 463 69.08 -17.51 5.14
CA GLU A 463 70.44 -17.21 4.68
C GLU A 463 70.86 -18.34 3.73
N ASN A 464 70.38 -18.29 2.50
CA ASN A 464 71.08 -18.90 1.37
C ASN A 464 70.44 -18.46 0.05
N GLN A 465 71.28 -17.79 -0.75
CA GLN A 465 71.15 -17.54 -2.19
C GLN A 465 70.25 -16.35 -2.61
N GLY A 466 70.89 -15.40 -3.30
CA GLY A 466 70.31 -14.17 -3.82
C GLY A 466 70.20 -14.11 -5.35
N GLY A 467 69.95 -12.90 -5.87
CA GLY A 467 70.25 -12.49 -7.24
C GLY A 467 69.08 -12.06 -8.14
N HIS A 468 69.11 -10.76 -8.55
CA HIS A 468 68.61 -10.13 -9.81
C HIS A 468 67.10 -10.10 -10.13
N GLN A 469 66.52 -9.18 -10.93
CA GLN A 469 66.67 -7.74 -11.28
C GLN A 469 65.50 -7.39 -12.27
N ASN A 470 65.01 -6.14 -12.25
CA ASN A 470 64.40 -5.30 -13.33
C ASN A 470 63.02 -5.57 -14.01
N GLY A 471 62.14 -4.54 -13.98
CA GLY A 471 61.94 -3.61 -15.13
C GLY A 471 60.57 -3.45 -15.86
N GLY A 472 59.90 -2.28 -15.69
CA GLY A 472 59.13 -1.42 -16.68
C GLY A 472 57.89 -1.97 -17.45
N ALA A 473 57.04 -1.21 -18.18
CA ALA A 473 56.59 0.20 -18.30
C ALA A 473 55.56 0.32 -19.48
N LYS A 474 54.67 1.35 -19.48
CA LYS A 474 53.98 2.03 -20.64
C LYS A 474 52.91 1.25 -21.48
N SER A 475 51.94 1.83 -22.24
CA SER A 475 51.30 3.15 -22.45
C SER A 475 50.25 3.06 -23.61
N SER A 476 49.21 3.94 -23.63
CA SER A 476 48.55 4.60 -24.82
C SER A 476 47.82 3.73 -25.89
N SER A 477 46.81 4.12 -26.70
CA SER A 477 46.30 5.40 -27.25
C SER A 477 44.99 5.22 -28.10
N ASN A 478 44.10 6.24 -28.10
CA ASN A 478 43.37 6.96 -29.18
C ASN A 478 42.46 6.38 -30.31
N SER A 479 41.54 7.30 -30.69
CA SER A 479 40.94 7.67 -32.01
C SER A 479 39.57 7.05 -32.36
N ASP A 480 38.48 7.84 -32.38
CA ASP A 480 37.91 8.65 -33.51
C ASP A 480 36.94 7.81 -34.38
N SER A 481 35.86 8.25 -35.03
CA SER A 481 35.09 9.50 -35.16
C SER A 481 33.87 9.20 -36.08
N SER A 482 32.78 9.98 -35.97
CA SER A 482 31.78 10.34 -37.03
C SER A 482 30.82 9.26 -37.61
N MET A 483 29.65 9.53 -38.23
CA MET A 483 28.60 10.56 -38.23
C MET A 483 27.55 10.11 -39.30
N SER A 484 26.24 10.27 -39.02
CA SER A 484 25.14 10.60 -39.97
C SER A 484 24.83 9.72 -41.22
N LEU A 485 23.58 9.25 -41.35
CA LEU A 485 22.62 9.66 -42.42
C LEU A 485 21.24 8.97 -42.30
N CYS A 486 20.19 9.79 -42.35
CA CYS A 486 18.79 9.44 -42.61
C CYS A 486 18.57 9.11 -44.10
N ASP A 487 17.66 8.19 -44.44
CA ASP A 487 16.53 8.52 -45.32
C ASP A 487 15.41 7.46 -45.41
N ALA A 488 14.20 8.00 -45.47
CA ALA A 488 12.93 7.58 -46.08
C ALA A 488 12.52 6.09 -46.22
N SER A 489 11.30 5.79 -45.73
CA SER A 489 10.22 5.19 -46.54
C SER A 489 8.84 5.36 -45.88
N ARG A 490 7.95 6.14 -46.54
CA ARG A 490 6.49 6.17 -46.34
C ARG A 490 5.84 5.38 -47.47
N ALA A 491 4.86 4.52 -47.17
CA ALA A 491 3.74 4.23 -48.08
C ALA A 491 2.54 3.59 -47.34
N ASN A 492 1.36 4.12 -47.67
CA ASN A 492 0.00 3.82 -47.21
C ASN A 492 -0.50 2.39 -47.42
N ILE A 493 -1.38 1.90 -46.54
CA ILE A 493 -2.60 1.15 -46.90
C ILE A 493 -3.77 1.58 -45.98
N SER A 494 -4.93 1.90 -46.58
CA SER A 494 -6.18 2.28 -45.92
C SER A 494 -7.23 1.16 -45.99
N LYS A 495 -8.19 1.20 -45.05
CA LYS A 495 -9.57 0.68 -45.08
C LYS A 495 -9.79 -0.84 -45.12
N VAL A 496 -10.37 -1.37 -44.03
CA VAL A 496 -11.50 -2.33 -44.09
C VAL A 496 -12.48 -2.10 -42.92
N LEU A 497 -13.63 -1.53 -43.26
CA LEU A 497 -15.02 -1.79 -42.82
C LEU A 497 -15.43 -1.72 -41.34
N GLY A 498 -16.32 -0.76 -41.06
CA GLY A 498 -17.36 -0.90 -40.05
C GLY A 498 -18.58 -1.69 -40.57
N ARG A 499 -19.31 -2.33 -39.65
CA ARG A 499 -20.72 -2.74 -39.83
C ARG A 499 -21.44 -2.89 -38.48
N ARG A 500 -22.32 -1.91 -38.23
CA ARG A 500 -23.68 -1.93 -37.64
C ARG A 500 -24.17 -3.12 -36.79
N SER A 501 -24.66 -2.74 -35.59
CA SER A 501 -25.97 -3.00 -34.95
C SER A 501 -26.48 -4.45 -34.78
N LYS A 502 -26.69 -4.85 -33.52
CA LYS A 502 -28.01 -4.91 -32.89
C LYS A 502 -27.89 -4.78 -31.38
#